data_AF-A0A0S8B0C5-F1
#
_entry.id   AF-A0A0S8B0C5-F1
#
_cell.length_a   1.000
_cell.length_b   1.000
_cell.length_c   1.000
_cell.angle_alpha   90.00
_cell.angle_beta   90.00
_cell.angle_gamma   90.00
#
_symmetry.space_group_name_H-M   'P 1'
#
loop_
_entity.id
_entity.type
_entity.pdbx_description
1 polymer ?
#
loop_
_entity_poly.entity_id
_entity_poly.type
_entity_poly.pdbx_seq_one_letter_code
_entity_poly.pdbx_strand_id
1 'polypeptide(L)'
;MAANNSIYFNEPGSYWFAPFVGNTWPRAIKIPVGPIEGGHNGCHPGVAPDESFLVFYSIRPGAPGGTETDLYLTLKRPDGTWTKLRNMGPGINSRYYEFGARISPDKKYMFFTRSTGWNLGPLCDTGDIYWVELKEYLPESHR
;
A
#
# COMPACT_ATOMS: atom_id res chain seq x y z
N MET A 1 7.11 5.73 5.90
CA MET A 1 7.24 6.45 7.19
C MET A 1 6.10 7.44 7.26
N ALA A 2 5.48 7.59 8.43
CA ALA A 2 4.43 8.57 8.67
C ALA A 2 5.02 9.93 9.12
N ALA A 3 4.21 10.97 9.24
CA ALA A 3 4.69 12.32 9.58
C ALA A 3 5.27 12.41 11.01
N ASN A 4 4.85 11.53 11.91
CA ASN A 4 5.40 11.44 13.27
C ASN A 4 6.65 10.56 13.39
N ASN A 5 7.29 10.22 12.26
CA ASN A 5 8.44 9.30 12.16
C ASN A 5 8.13 7.83 12.49
N SER A 6 6.87 7.45 12.70
CA SER A 6 6.51 6.04 12.81
C SER A 6 6.81 5.31 11.49
N ILE A 7 7.38 4.12 11.59
CA ILE A 7 7.79 3.32 10.44
C ILE A 7 6.77 2.22 10.23
N TYR A 8 6.33 2.05 8.98
CA TYR A 8 5.45 0.98 8.54
C TYR A 8 6.23 0.11 7.57
N PHE A 9 6.21 -1.20 7.78
CA PHE A 9 6.99 -2.16 7.01
C PHE A 9 6.29 -3.53 6.98
N ASN A 10 6.81 -4.44 6.18
CA ASN A 10 6.29 -5.79 6.07
C ASN A 10 7.40 -6.82 6.19
N GLU A 11 7.02 -8.01 6.61
CA GLU A 11 7.72 -9.26 6.40
C GLU A 11 6.87 -10.10 5.45
N PRO A 12 7.39 -11.18 4.83
CA PRO A 12 6.56 -12.08 4.03
C PRO A 12 5.32 -12.54 4.81
N GLY A 13 4.13 -12.11 4.36
CA GLY A 13 2.84 -12.46 4.98
C GLY A 13 2.52 -11.76 6.31
N SER A 14 3.22 -10.69 6.70
CA SER A 14 2.90 -9.91 7.89
C SER A 14 3.21 -8.43 7.74
N TYR A 15 2.44 -7.60 8.42
CA TYR A 15 2.56 -6.14 8.38
C TYR A 15 2.80 -5.61 9.78
N TRP A 16 3.65 -4.60 9.88
CA TRP A 16 4.16 -4.11 11.15
C TRP A 16 4.25 -2.59 11.13
N PHE A 17 4.06 -1.97 12.30
CA PHE A 17 4.47 -0.59 12.51
C PHE A 17 5.34 -0.47 13.76
N ALA A 18 6.36 0.37 13.70
CA ALA A 18 7.16 0.74 14.84
C ALA A 18 6.88 2.22 15.18
N PRO A 19 6.29 2.51 16.36
CA PRO A 19 6.03 3.89 16.77
C PRO A 19 7.35 4.60 17.11
N PHE A 20 7.41 5.89 16.82
CA PHE A 20 8.54 6.72 17.24
C PHE A 20 8.27 7.34 18.61
N VAL A 21 9.05 6.95 19.61
CA VAL A 21 8.89 7.38 21.01
C VAL A 21 10.26 7.68 21.58
N GLY A 22 10.45 8.86 22.18
CA GLY A 22 11.70 9.20 22.86
C GLY A 22 12.94 9.13 21.95
N ASN A 23 12.80 9.56 20.68
CA ASN A 23 13.86 9.50 19.68
C ASN A 23 14.32 8.07 19.29
N THR A 24 13.47 7.06 19.49
CA THR A 24 13.75 5.66 19.14
C THR A 24 12.48 4.94 18.66
N TRP A 25 12.64 3.70 18.18
CA TRP A 25 11.57 2.78 17.78
C TRP A 25 11.58 1.56 18.71
N PRO A 26 10.94 1.62 19.89
CA PRO A 26 11.18 0.67 20.97
C PRO A 26 10.65 -0.74 20.69
N ARG A 27 9.56 -0.88 19.92
CA ARG A 27 8.99 -2.18 19.54
C ARG A 27 8.11 -2.09 18.31
N ALA A 28 8.27 -3.05 17.39
CA ALA A 28 7.32 -3.23 16.29
C ALA A 28 6.03 -3.92 16.77
N ILE A 29 4.90 -3.42 16.31
CA ILE A 29 3.55 -3.90 16.61
C ILE A 29 2.94 -4.45 15.33
N LYS A 30 2.42 -5.67 15.39
CA LYS A 30 1.78 -6.31 14.24
C LYS A 30 0.50 -5.57 13.91
N ILE A 31 0.30 -5.26 12.63
CA ILE A 31 -0.93 -4.71 12.10
C ILE A 31 -1.84 -5.89 11.75
N PRO A 32 -2.99 -6.07 12.43
CA PRO A 32 -3.87 -7.21 12.22
C PRO A 32 -4.77 -7.00 11.00
N VAL A 33 -4.18 -6.70 9.84
CA VAL A 33 -4.89 -6.74 8.57
C VAL A 33 -4.93 -8.19 8.14
N GLY A 34 -6.14 -8.70 7.87
CA GLY A 34 -6.33 -10.07 7.36
C GLY A 34 -5.58 -10.28 6.04
N PRO A 35 -5.51 -11.53 5.54
CA PRO A 35 -4.88 -11.79 4.26
C PRO A 35 -5.56 -10.97 3.17
N ILE A 36 -4.80 -10.61 2.14
CA ILE A 36 -5.38 -10.07 0.92
C ILE A 36 -6.29 -11.13 0.33
N GLU A 37 -7.42 -10.72 -0.25
CA GLU A 37 -8.35 -11.65 -0.89
C GLU A 37 -7.59 -12.56 -1.88
N GLY A 38 -7.85 -13.87 -1.79
CA GLY A 38 -7.10 -14.90 -2.53
C GLY A 38 -5.82 -15.41 -1.85
N GLY A 39 -5.50 -14.97 -0.62
CA GLY A 39 -4.39 -15.53 0.17
C GLY A 39 -3.02 -14.94 -0.17
N HIS A 40 -2.99 -13.76 -0.77
CA HIS A 40 -1.77 -13.14 -1.27
C HIS A 40 -1.01 -12.34 -0.20
N ASN A 41 0.30 -12.22 -0.38
CA ASN A 41 1.17 -11.42 0.47
C ASN A 41 1.26 -10.00 -0.06
N GLY A 42 1.05 -9.01 0.81
CA GLY A 42 1.27 -7.60 0.49
C GLY A 42 2.71 -7.18 0.78
N CYS A 43 3.18 -6.17 0.05
CA CYS A 43 4.53 -5.63 0.20
C CYS A 43 4.54 -4.09 0.02
N HIS A 44 5.64 -3.46 0.42
CA HIS A 44 5.92 -2.02 0.36
C HIS A 44 4.74 -1.11 0.78
N PRO A 45 4.38 -1.08 2.08
CA PRO A 45 3.34 -0.17 2.57
C PRO A 45 3.62 1.30 2.24
N GLY A 46 2.67 1.95 1.59
CA GLY A 46 2.50 3.39 1.60
C GLY A 46 1.60 3.81 2.75
N VAL A 47 2.09 4.65 3.66
CA VAL A 47 1.32 5.13 4.82
C VAL A 47 0.93 6.59 4.65
N ALA A 48 -0.29 6.92 5.05
CA ALA A 48 -0.74 8.31 5.13
C ALA A 48 0.10 9.08 6.18
N PRO A 49 0.41 10.37 5.95
CA PRO A 49 1.09 11.23 6.92
C PRO A 49 0.51 11.17 8.34
N ASP A 50 -0.82 11.12 8.47
CA ASP A 50 -1.55 11.05 9.74
C ASP A 50 -1.86 9.61 10.20
N GLU A 51 -1.31 8.61 9.51
CA GLU A 51 -1.50 7.18 9.78
C GLU A 51 -2.96 6.70 9.69
N SER A 52 -3.85 7.47 9.06
CA SER A 52 -5.26 7.13 8.93
C SER A 52 -5.52 5.96 7.97
N PHE A 53 -4.61 5.69 7.04
CA PHE A 53 -4.74 4.56 6.10
C PHE A 53 -3.38 4.05 5.60
N LEU A 54 -3.41 2.85 5.05
CA LEU A 54 -2.28 2.17 4.41
C LEU A 54 -2.66 1.65 3.03
N VAL A 55 -1.72 1.74 2.10
CA VAL A 55 -1.81 1.13 0.76
C VAL A 55 -0.69 0.11 0.60
N PHE A 56 -1.02 -1.09 0.13
CA PHE A 56 -0.08 -2.19 -0.12
C PHE A 56 -0.25 -2.67 -1.55
N TYR A 57 0.83 -3.13 -2.19
CA TYR A 57 0.67 -3.92 -3.42
C TYR A 57 0.72 -5.41 -3.10
N SER A 58 0.01 -6.23 -3.87
CA SER A 58 -0.06 -7.67 -3.65
C SER A 58 0.23 -8.46 -4.91
N ILE A 59 1.12 -9.44 -4.81
CA ILE A 59 1.50 -10.32 -5.93
C ILE A 59 0.52 -11.49 -6.02
N ARG A 60 -0.21 -11.62 -7.14
CA ARG A 60 -1.07 -12.77 -7.45
C ARG A 60 -0.34 -13.81 -8.32
N PRO A 61 -0.10 -15.04 -7.86
CA PRO A 61 0.41 -16.11 -8.70
C PRO A 61 -0.58 -16.49 -9.81
N GLY A 62 -0.12 -16.58 -11.07
CA GLY A 62 -0.85 -17.26 -12.16
C GLY A 62 -1.62 -16.40 -13.16
N ALA A 63 -1.49 -15.07 -13.13
CA ALA A 63 -2.08 -14.23 -14.17
C ALA A 63 -1.33 -14.39 -15.53
N PRO A 64 -2.03 -14.35 -16.69
CA PRO A 64 -1.39 -14.52 -17.99
C PRO A 64 -0.41 -13.35 -18.28
N GLY A 65 0.89 -13.65 -18.25
CA GLY A 65 1.97 -12.64 -18.40
C GLY A 65 2.85 -12.47 -17.16
N GLY A 66 2.52 -13.11 -16.03
CA GLY A 66 3.24 -13.00 -14.77
C GLY A 66 2.36 -12.42 -13.65
N THR A 67 2.89 -12.37 -12.43
CA THR A 67 2.11 -12.19 -11.21
C THR A 67 1.42 -10.82 -11.06
N GLU A 68 0.14 -10.64 -11.43
CA GLU A 68 -0.60 -9.37 -11.24
C GLU A 68 -0.29 -8.71 -9.88
N THR A 69 0.16 -7.45 -9.88
CA THR A 69 0.27 -6.66 -8.65
C THR A 69 -0.80 -5.60 -8.56
N ASP A 70 -1.79 -5.84 -7.69
CA ASP A 70 -2.86 -4.88 -7.40
C ASP A 70 -2.52 -4.06 -6.15
N LEU A 71 -2.87 -2.78 -6.15
CA LEU A 71 -2.91 -1.95 -4.95
C LEU A 71 -4.20 -2.20 -4.14
N TYR A 72 -4.01 -2.35 -2.82
CA TYR A 72 -5.04 -2.56 -1.81
C TYR A 72 -4.93 -1.51 -0.72
N LEU A 73 -6.06 -1.10 -0.18
CA LEU A 73 -6.20 -0.10 0.86
C LEU A 73 -6.77 -0.72 2.14
N THR A 74 -6.29 -0.27 3.29
CA THR A 74 -6.94 -0.48 4.59
C THR A 74 -6.98 0.83 5.36
N LEU A 75 -8.05 1.03 6.11
CA LEU A 75 -8.32 2.23 6.89
C LEU A 75 -8.14 1.94 8.38
N LYS A 76 -7.62 2.91 9.11
CA LYS A 76 -7.53 2.87 10.57
C LYS A 76 -8.85 3.34 11.17
N ARG A 77 -9.45 2.51 12.00
CA ARG A 77 -10.70 2.82 12.70
C ARG A 77 -10.42 3.68 13.95
N PRO A 78 -11.44 4.38 14.47
CA PRO A 78 -11.32 5.14 15.73
C PRO A 78 -10.89 4.31 16.94
N ASP A 79 -11.20 3.00 16.94
CA ASP A 79 -10.78 2.05 17.98
C ASP A 79 -9.32 1.58 17.83
N GLY A 80 -8.58 2.11 16.85
CA GLY A 80 -7.20 1.75 16.55
C GLY A 80 -7.03 0.47 15.72
N THR A 81 -8.12 -0.24 15.40
CA THR A 81 -8.08 -1.42 14.52
C THR A 81 -8.00 -1.02 13.05
N TRP A 82 -7.70 -1.98 12.18
CA TRP A 82 -7.61 -1.77 10.74
C TRP A 82 -8.74 -2.46 10.00
N THR A 83 -9.27 -1.86 8.92
CA THR A 83 -10.28 -2.49 8.08
C THR A 83 -9.68 -3.67 7.31
N LYS A 84 -10.55 -4.52 6.75
CA LYS A 84 -10.12 -5.49 5.75
C LYS A 84 -9.48 -4.75 4.57
N LEU A 85 -8.50 -5.41 3.93
CA LEU A 85 -7.86 -4.90 2.72
C LEU A 85 -8.88 -4.87 1.59
N ARG A 86 -8.99 -3.73 0.92
CA ARG A 86 -9.92 -3.47 -0.18
C ARG A 86 -9.14 -3.18 -1.45
N ASN A 87 -9.43 -3.89 -2.54
CA ASN A 87 -8.85 -3.60 -3.85
C ASN A 87 -9.21 -2.17 -4.28
N MET A 88 -8.24 -1.41 -4.80
CA MET A 88 -8.45 0.00 -5.17
C MET A 88 -9.17 0.18 -6.52
N GLY A 89 -9.48 -0.92 -7.23
CA GLY A 89 -10.36 -0.93 -8.40
C GLY A 89 -9.66 -0.54 -9.71
N PRO A 90 -10.37 -0.64 -10.85
CA PRO A 90 -9.80 -0.54 -12.20
C PRO A 90 -9.33 0.87 -12.61
N GLY A 91 -9.63 1.91 -11.81
CA GLY A 91 -9.08 3.25 -12.02
C GLY A 91 -7.60 3.36 -11.63
N ILE A 92 -7.18 2.54 -10.67
CA ILE A 92 -5.79 2.48 -10.16
C ILE A 92 -5.10 1.20 -10.61
N ASN A 93 -5.77 0.06 -10.47
CA ASN A 93 -5.22 -1.23 -10.84
C ASN A 93 -5.47 -1.49 -12.32
N SER A 94 -4.44 -1.91 -13.04
CA SER A 94 -4.54 -2.22 -14.46
C SER A 94 -4.19 -3.67 -14.73
N ARG A 95 -4.03 -4.02 -16.00
CA ARG A 95 -3.46 -5.33 -16.37
C ARG A 95 -1.94 -5.39 -16.14
N TYR A 96 -1.30 -4.29 -15.78
CA TYR A 96 0.14 -4.24 -15.53
C TYR A 96 0.44 -4.24 -14.03
N TYR A 97 1.71 -4.17 -13.67
CA TYR A 97 2.14 -4.13 -12.29
C TYR A 97 1.98 -2.73 -11.70
N GLU A 98 1.15 -2.58 -10.65
CA GLU A 98 1.15 -1.41 -9.79
C GLU A 98 1.86 -1.67 -8.46
N PHE A 99 2.77 -0.78 -8.05
CA PHE A 99 3.48 -0.90 -6.79
C PHE A 99 4.01 0.45 -6.28
N GLY A 100 4.58 0.42 -5.06
CA GLY A 100 5.35 1.54 -4.55
C GLY A 100 4.52 2.78 -4.19
N ALA A 101 3.26 2.60 -3.77
CA ALA A 101 2.39 3.71 -3.40
C ALA A 101 3.03 4.66 -2.36
N ARG A 102 2.89 5.97 -2.59
CA ARG A 102 3.34 7.06 -1.70
C ARG A 102 2.25 8.12 -1.61
N ILE A 103 2.02 8.62 -0.40
CA ILE A 103 0.97 9.58 -0.10
C ILE A 103 1.58 10.98 0.05
N SER A 104 0.98 11.98 -0.58
CA SER A 104 1.43 13.37 -0.45
C SER A 104 1.32 13.85 1.00
N PRO A 105 2.17 14.80 1.45
CA PRO A 105 2.12 15.34 2.81
C PRO A 105 0.75 15.90 3.21
N ASP A 106 -0.01 16.43 2.24
CA ASP A 106 -1.35 16.99 2.45
C ASP A 106 -2.48 15.96 2.25
N LYS A 107 -2.16 14.68 2.04
CA LYS A 107 -3.09 13.56 1.79
C LYS A 107 -4.01 13.73 0.57
N LYS A 108 -3.78 14.70 -0.31
CA LYS A 108 -4.63 14.90 -1.48
C LYS A 108 -4.34 13.91 -2.61
N TYR A 109 -3.08 13.48 -2.73
CA TYR A 109 -2.61 12.68 -3.85
C TYR A 109 -1.92 11.40 -3.39
N MET A 110 -2.13 10.34 -4.16
CA MET A 110 -1.31 9.14 -4.11
C MET A 110 -0.51 9.03 -5.40
N PHE A 111 0.78 8.79 -5.28
CA PHE A 111 1.69 8.49 -6.37
C PHE A 111 2.05 7.00 -6.34
N PHE A 112 2.18 6.36 -7.49
CA PHE A 112 2.54 4.94 -7.58
C PHE A 112 3.21 4.65 -8.92
N THR A 113 3.99 3.57 -8.97
CA THR A 113 4.58 3.10 -10.22
C THR A 113 3.61 2.15 -10.92
N ARG A 114 3.45 2.31 -12.23
CA ARG A 114 2.80 1.33 -13.09
C ARG A 114 3.77 0.88 -14.18
N SER A 115 3.92 -0.43 -14.36
CA SER A 115 4.71 -0.99 -15.46
C SER A 115 4.08 -0.66 -16.82
N THR A 116 4.91 -0.38 -17.82
CA THR A 116 4.49 -0.11 -19.22
C THR A 116 4.45 -1.37 -20.09
N GLY A 117 4.64 -2.57 -19.51
CA GLY A 117 4.60 -3.82 -20.26
C GLY A 117 4.78 -5.07 -19.38
N TRP A 118 4.61 -6.24 -19.99
CA TRP A 118 4.81 -7.55 -19.34
C TRP A 118 6.27 -8.04 -19.39
N ASN A 119 7.23 -7.15 -19.63
CA ASN A 119 8.60 -7.57 -19.92
C ASN A 119 9.38 -7.75 -18.60
N LEU A 120 9.24 -8.93 -18.00
CA LEU A 120 9.94 -9.37 -16.78
C LEU A 120 11.44 -9.70 -16.99
N GLY A 121 12.07 -9.06 -17.99
CA GLY A 121 13.50 -9.21 -18.21
C GLY A 121 14.27 -8.63 -17.01
N PRO A 122 15.34 -9.30 -16.52
CA PRO A 122 15.98 -8.99 -15.23
C PRO A 122 16.68 -7.62 -15.13
N LEU A 123 16.52 -6.72 -16.11
CA LEU A 123 17.30 -5.49 -16.24
C LEU A 123 16.49 -4.21 -16.46
N CYS A 124 15.16 -4.27 -16.59
CA CYS A 124 14.37 -3.04 -16.72
C CYS A 124 12.87 -3.29 -16.52
N ASP A 125 12.40 -3.16 -15.28
CA ASP A 125 11.01 -2.75 -15.04
C ASP A 125 10.84 -1.36 -15.66
N THR A 126 10.40 -1.29 -16.92
CA THR A 126 9.95 -0.03 -17.50
C THR A 126 8.64 0.31 -16.81
N GLY A 127 8.65 1.34 -15.97
CA GLY A 127 7.46 1.84 -15.31
C GLY A 127 7.50 3.35 -15.23
N ASP A 128 6.33 3.96 -15.20
CA ASP A 128 6.19 5.41 -15.03
C ASP A 128 5.49 5.71 -13.70
N ILE A 129 5.63 6.93 -13.23
CA ILE A 129 4.96 7.42 -12.03
C ILE A 129 3.59 7.96 -12.42
N TYR A 130 2.56 7.34 -11.86
CA TYR A 130 1.17 7.78 -11.95
C TYR A 130 0.75 8.43 -10.65
N TRP A 131 -0.34 9.19 -10.71
CA TRP A 131 -0.95 9.78 -9.54
C TRP A 131 -2.48 9.80 -9.65
N VAL A 132 -3.14 9.84 -8.49
CA VAL A 132 -4.60 9.98 -8.36
C VAL A 132 -4.96 10.92 -7.23
N GLU A 133 -6.14 11.53 -7.30
CA GLU A 133 -6.74 12.24 -6.17
C GLU A 133 -7.37 11.26 -5.18
N LEU A 134 -6.92 11.28 -3.93
CA LEU A 134 -7.35 10.33 -2.90
C LEU A 134 -8.82 10.49 -2.51
N LYS A 135 -9.41 11.68 -2.70
CA LYS A 135 -10.83 11.95 -2.38
C LYS A 135 -11.81 11.02 -3.12
N GLU A 136 -11.41 10.51 -4.28
CA GLU A 136 -12.20 9.59 -5.11
C GLU A 136 -12.19 8.16 -4.54
N TYR A 137 -11.16 7.80 -3.76
CA TYR A 137 -10.92 6.45 -3.27
C TYR A 137 -11.10 6.32 -1.76
N LEU A 138 -11.07 7.43 -1.01
CA LEU A 138 -11.26 7.47 0.43
C LEU A 138 -12.69 7.87 0.81
N PRO A 139 -13.27 7.24 1.86
CA PRO A 139 -14.50 7.74 2.46
C PRO A 139 -14.26 9.13 3.06
N GLU A 140 -15.33 9.93 3.19
CA GLU A 140 -15.26 11.31 3.68
C GLU A 140 -14.54 11.43 5.04
N SER A 141 -14.69 10.44 5.92
CA SER A 141 -14.03 10.38 7.23
C SER A 141 -12.50 10.25 7.20
N HIS A 142 -11.90 9.97 6.03
CA HIS A 142 -10.46 9.74 5.88
C HIS A 142 -9.81 10.68 4.84
N ARG A 143 -10.59 11.62 4.28
CA ARG A 143 -10.08 12.62 3.35
C ARG A 143 -9.15 13.63 4.04
#